data_AF-A0A1Y3NNM0-F1
#
_entry.id   AF-A0A1Y3NNM0-F1
#
_cell.length_a   1.000
_cell.length_b   1.000
_cell.length_c   1.000
_cell.angle_alpha   90.00
_cell.angle_beta   90.00
_cell.angle_gamma   90.00
#
_symmetry.space_group_name_H-M   'P 1'
#
loop_
_entity.id
_entity.type
_entity.pdbx_description
1 polymer ?
#
loop_
_entity_poly.entity_id
_entity_poly.type
_entity_poly.pdbx_seq_one_letter_code
_entity_poly.pdbx_strand_id
1 'polypeptide(L)' 'QKIYELANLISLLPLENYTLLRCLSAHLVRIVQNSNVNKMTLHNVTIVFSPTLNIPAGVFMLLLSEFQIIF' A
#
# COMPACT_ATOMS: atom_id res chain seq x y z
N GLN A 1 -14.10 -8.35 6.49
CA GLN A 1 -14.56 -7.22 7.33
C GLN A 1 -13.51 -6.11 7.40
N LYS A 2 -12.32 -6.35 7.98
CA LYS A 2 -11.25 -5.32 8.12
C LYS A 2 -10.82 -4.65 6.80
N ILE A 3 -10.73 -5.40 5.70
CA ILE A 3 -10.32 -4.87 4.38
C ILE A 3 -11.34 -3.86 3.84
N TYR A 4 -12.65 -4.17 3.92
CA TYR A 4 -13.70 -3.27 3.45
C TYR A 4 -13.82 -2.00 4.29
N GLU A 5 -13.58 -2.11 5.60
CA GLU A 5 -13.54 -0.93 6.48
C GLU A 5 -12.33 -0.04 6.16
N LEU A 6 -11.17 -0.64 5.88
CA LEU A 6 -10.00 0.10 5.39
C LEU A 6 -10.28 0.78 4.05
N ALA A 7 -10.89 0.07 3.08
CA ALA A 7 -11.28 0.65 1.80
C ALA A 7 -12.21 1.86 1.97
N ASN A 8 -13.19 1.74 2.88
CA ASN A 8 -14.09 2.84 3.21
C ASN A 8 -13.31 4.05 3.79
N LEU A 9 -12.41 3.83 4.76
CA LEU A 9 -11.58 4.90 5.32
C LEU A 9 -10.67 5.55 4.28
N ILE A 10 -10.09 4.77 3.37
CA ILE A 10 -9.27 5.28 2.27
C ILE A 10 -10.10 6.15 1.31
N SER A 11 -11.36 5.78 1.05
CA SER A 11 -12.27 6.57 0.21
C SER A 11 -12.66 7.93 0.82
N LEU A 12 -12.50 8.10 2.14
CA LEU A 12 -12.77 9.34 2.86
C LEU A 12 -11.57 10.31 2.88
N LEU A 13 -10.42 9.91 2.34
CA LEU A 13 -9.27 10.80 2.24
C LEU A 13 -9.55 11.97 1.28
N PRO A 14 -8.98 13.16 1.51
CA PRO A 14 -8.95 14.22 0.51
C PRO A 14 -8.44 13.69 -0.83
N LEU A 15 -8.98 14.23 -1.93
CA LEU A 15 -8.71 13.72 -3.28
C LEU A 15 -7.22 13.67 -3.59
N GLU A 16 -6.44 14.67 -3.14
CA GLU A 16 -4.99 14.68 -3.39
C GLU A 16 -4.30 13.52 -2.64
N ASN A 17 -4.66 13.31 -1.37
CA ASN A 17 -4.12 12.24 -0.54
C ASN A 17 -4.48 10.85 -1.07
N TYR A 18 -5.73 10.64 -1.46
CA TYR A 18 -6.18 9.38 -2.08
C TYR A 18 -5.40 9.11 -3.37
N THR A 19 -5.31 10.10 -4.25
CA THR A 19 -4.64 9.98 -5.55
C THR A 19 -3.15 9.66 -5.38
N LEU A 20 -2.49 10.38 -4.48
CA LEU A 20 -1.07 10.15 -4.16
C LEU A 20 -0.86 8.74 -3.61
N LEU A 21 -1.65 8.33 -2.62
CA LEU A 21 -1.49 7.04 -1.97
C LEU A 21 -1.79 5.88 -2.93
N ARG A 22 -2.82 6.02 -3.79
CA ARG A 22 -3.13 5.04 -4.85
C ARG A 22 -1.98 4.91 -5.84
N CYS A 23 -1.46 6.04 -6.34
CA CYS A 23 -0.39 6.04 -7.33
C CYS A 23 0.91 5.42 -6.76
N LEU A 24 1.29 5.83 -5.54
CA LEU A 24 2.44 5.27 -4.84
C LEU A 24 2.26 3.76 -4.60
N SER A 25 1.12 3.33 -4.06
CA SER A 25 0.84 1.92 -3.78
C SER A 25 0.88 1.08 -5.07
N ALA A 26 0.30 1.57 -6.18
CA ALA A 26 0.35 0.91 -7.48
C ALA A 26 1.80 0.77 -8.00
N HIS A 27 2.65 1.77 -7.76
CA HIS A 27 4.06 1.68 -8.11
C HIS A 27 4.80 0.65 -7.26
N LEU A 28 4.56 0.63 -5.94
CA LEU A 28 5.16 -0.34 -5.03
C LEU A 28 4.72 -1.77 -5.31
N VAL A 29 3.45 -1.99 -5.68
CA VAL A 29 2.95 -3.30 -6.13
C VAL A 29 3.77 -3.82 -7.31
N ARG A 30 4.05 -2.98 -8.32
CA ARG A 30 4.88 -3.35 -9.47
C ARG A 30 6.33 -3.67 -9.06
N ILE A 31 6.90 -2.93 -8.11
CA ILE A 31 8.23 -3.23 -7.56
C ILE A 31 8.24 -4.61 -6.91
N VAL A 32 7.26 -4.91 -6.07
CA VAL A 32 7.13 -6.20 -5.37
C VAL A 32 6.90 -7.36 -6.35
N GLN A 33 6.10 -7.15 -7.40
CA GLN A 33 5.87 -8.14 -8.46
C GLN A 33 7.17 -8.49 -9.21
N ASN A 34 8.11 -7.54 -9.31
CA ASN A 34 9.43 -7.77 -9.92
C ASN A 34 10.52 -8.19 -8.90
N SER A 35 10.13 -8.68 -7.72
CA SER A 35 11.05 -9.05 -6.62
C SER A 35 12.06 -10.14 -6.99
N ASN A 36 11.76 -10.99 -7.98
CA ASN A 36 12.72 -11.97 -8.48
C ASN A 36 14.00 -11.32 -9.05
N VAL A 37 13.90 -10.11 -9.58
CA VAL A 37 15.02 -9.34 -10.15
C VAL A 37 15.56 -8.35 -9.13
N ASN A 38 14.73 -7.43 -8.63
CA ASN A 38 15.17 -6.32 -7.77
C ASN A 38 15.36 -6.69 -6.29
N LYS A 39 14.95 -7.90 -5.88
CA LYS A 39 15.05 -8.44 -4.51
C LYS A 39 14.22 -7.69 -3.45
N MET A 40 13.35 -6.77 -3.86
CA MET A 40 12.44 -6.04 -2.99
C MET A 40 11.13 -6.81 -2.82
N THR A 41 11.07 -7.67 -1.80
CA THR A 41 9.83 -8.35 -1.41
C THR A 41 8.84 -7.39 -0.76
N LEU A 42 7.57 -7.80 -0.62
CA LEU A 42 6.54 -7.04 0.11
C LEU A 42 7.05 -6.64 1.51
N HIS A 43 7.67 -7.58 2.23
CA HIS A 43 8.24 -7.34 3.55
C HIS A 43 9.33 -6.25 3.53
N ASN A 44 10.27 -6.32 2.57
CA ASN A 44 11.35 -5.33 2.46
C ASN A 44 10.80 -3.93 2.14
N VAL A 45 9.81 -3.85 1.24
CA VAL A 45 9.13 -2.58 0.92
C VAL A 45 8.39 -2.04 2.14
N THR A 46 7.69 -2.88 2.90
CA THR A 46 6.99 -2.47 4.12
C THR A 46 7.94 -1.91 5.17
N ILE A 47 9.11 -2.51 5.41
CA ILE A 47 10.11 -2.01 6.37
C ILE A 47 10.49 -0.56 6.05
N VAL A 48 10.65 -0.23 4.77
CA VAL A 48 11.09 1.10 4.35
C VAL A 48 9.93 2.10 4.41
N PHE A 49 8.78 1.77 3.83
CA PHE A 49 7.70 2.75 3.62
C PHE A 49 6.72 2.90 4.79
N SER A 50 6.57 1.89 5.64
CA SER A 50 5.75 1.97 6.86
C SER A 50 6.13 3.16 7.74
N PRO A 51 7.42 3.36 8.13
CA PRO A 51 7.82 4.52 8.92
C PRO A 51 7.77 5.83 8.12
N THR A 52 8.12 5.81 6.82
CA THR A 52 8.09 7.03 5.98
C THR A 52 6.68 7.61 5.84
N LEU A 53 5.67 6.76 5.72
CA LEU A 53 4.26 7.19 5.61
C LEU A 53 3.55 7.28 6.95
N ASN A 54 4.23 6.92 8.05
CA ASN A 54 3.65 6.81 9.38
C ASN A 54 2.39 5.90 9.42
N ILE A 55 2.44 4.78 8.69
CA ILE A 55 1.36 3.78 8.61
C ILE A 55 1.85 2.48 9.26
N PRO A 56 1.11 1.86 10.18
CA PRO A 56 1.50 0.57 10.78
C PRO A 56 1.77 -0.50 9.71
N ALA A 57 2.85 -1.26 9.89
CA ALA A 57 3.32 -2.23 8.90
C ALA A 57 2.23 -3.19 8.41
N GLY A 58 1.38 -3.70 9.30
CA GLY A 58 0.28 -4.59 8.93
C GLY A 58 -0.78 -3.92 8.05
N VAL A 59 -1.09 -2.65 8.29
CA VAL A 59 -2.00 -1.86 7.44
C VAL A 59 -1.35 -1.61 6.09
N PHE A 60 -0.06 -1.26 6.08
CA PHE A 60 0.66 -1.01 4.84
C PHE A 60 0.79 -2.27 3.97
N MET A 61 1.02 -3.44 4.57
CA MET A 61 0.99 -4.71 3.83
C MET A 61 -0.38 -4.95 3.18
N LEU A 62 -1.48 -4.69 3.90
CA LEU A 62 -2.83 -4.83 3.34
C LEU A 62 -3.07 -3.88 2.15
N LEU A 63 -2.61 -2.62 2.24
CA LEU A 63 -2.72 -1.64 1.13
C LEU A 63 -2.08 -2.16 -0.17
N LEU A 64 -0.99 -2.92 -0.07
CA LEU A 64 -0.27 -3.45 -1.23
C LEU A 64 -0.79 -4.84 -1.66
N SER A 65 -1.08 -5.75 -0.72
CA SER A 65 -1.55 -7.09 -1.05
C SER A 65 -2.98 -7.11 -1.58
N GLU A 66 -3.84 -6.23 -1.06
CA GLU A 66 -5.26 -6.12 -1.42
C GLU A 66 -5.55 -4.86 -2.25
N PHE A 67 -4.54 -4.39 -3.01
CA PHE A 67 -4.59 -3.11 -3.72
C PHE A 67 -5.88 -2.90 -4.53
N GLN A 68 -6.33 -3.93 -5.27
CA GLN A 68 -7.53 -3.85 -6.12
C GLN A 68 -8.85 -3.73 -5.34
N ILE A 69 -8.87 -4.20 -4.09
CA ILE A 69 -10.07 -4.14 -3.24
C ILE A 69 -10.11 -2.80 -2.50
N ILE A 70 -8.94 -2.26 -2.13
CA ILE A 70 -8.84 -1.03 -1.32
C ILE A 70 -8.90 0.25 -2.17
N PHE A 71 -8.34 0.24 -3.39
CA PHE A 71 -8.23 1.42 -4.26
C PHE A 71 -8.99 1.27 -5.59
#